data_AF-A0A1H7S6P7-F1
#
_entry.id   AF-A0A1H7S6P7-F1
#
_cell.length_a   1.000
_cell.length_b   1.000
_cell.length_c   1.000
_cell.angle_alpha   90.00
_cell.angle_beta   90.00
_cell.angle_gamma   90.00
#
_symmetry.space_group_name_H-M   'P 1'
#
loop_
_entity.id
_entity.type
_entity.pdbx_description
1 polymer ?
#
loop_
_entity_poly.entity_id
_entity_poly.type
_entity_poly.pdbx_seq_one_letter_code
_entity_poly.pdbx_strand_id
1 'polypeptide(L)'
;MSPLLEFLATLPQFHADRPACRVIHIGTGCVLSSMDDSFSPPAVMLSASWPGQPENEARMLEGLDAINFYMREARTYGAEAASLNRAIATLDHAMGGVSAFSAAVQSRDSFMGVPRNK
;
A
#
# COMPACT_ATOMS: atom_id res chain seq x y z
N MET A 1 -3.20 -14.91 3.70
CA MET A 1 -3.39 -13.49 3.34
C MET A 1 -2.88 -13.26 1.92
N SER A 2 -3.38 -12.24 1.23
CA SER A 2 -2.85 -11.88 -0.10
C SER A 2 -1.44 -11.27 0.02
N PRO A 3 -0.58 -11.40 -1.00
CA PRO A 3 0.77 -10.83 -0.98
C PRO A 3 0.80 -9.33 -0.66
N LEU A 4 -0.21 -8.58 -1.12
CA LEU A 4 -0.36 -7.16 -0.84
C LEU A 4 -0.54 -6.87 0.66
N LEU A 5 -1.41 -7.63 1.33
CA LEU A 5 -1.61 -7.49 2.77
C LEU A 5 -0.38 -7.94 3.57
N GLU A 6 0.30 -9.00 3.11
CA GLU A 6 1.56 -9.44 3.71
C GLU A 6 2.64 -8.36 3.59
N PHE A 7 2.72 -7.65 2.46
CA PHE A 7 3.61 -6.51 2.31
C PHE A 7 3.25 -5.38 3.29
N LEU A 8 1.97 -4.99 3.36
CA LEU A 8 1.54 -3.92 4.28
C LEU A 8 1.83 -4.30 5.74
N ALA A 9 1.68 -5.57 6.11
CA ALA A 9 2.04 -6.09 7.43
C ALA A 9 3.53 -5.97 7.78
N THR A 10 4.43 -5.77 6.79
CA THR A 10 5.85 -5.52 7.05
C THR A 10 6.14 -4.06 7.41
N LEU A 11 5.20 -3.14 7.15
CA LEU A 11 5.38 -1.73 7.43
C LEU A 11 5.09 -1.42 8.91
N PRO A 12 5.87 -0.53 9.56
CA PRO A 12 5.84 -0.33 11.00
C PRO A 12 4.51 0.23 11.53
N GLN A 13 3.71 0.90 10.68
CA GLN A 13 2.42 1.46 11.07
C GLN A 13 1.26 0.47 10.97
N PHE A 14 1.50 -0.79 10.63
CA PHE A 14 0.47 -1.81 10.50
C PHE A 14 0.62 -2.94 11.51
N HIS A 15 -0.52 -3.42 11.99
CA HIS A 15 -0.67 -4.66 12.72
C HIS A 15 -1.36 -5.71 11.83
N ALA A 16 -0.83 -6.93 11.78
CA ALA A 16 -1.40 -8.00 10.98
C ALA A 16 -2.39 -8.86 11.78
N ASP A 17 -3.64 -8.91 11.35
CA ASP A 17 -4.64 -9.87 11.81
C ASP A 17 -4.72 -11.02 10.80
N ARG A 18 -3.82 -11.99 10.99
CA ARG A 18 -3.71 -13.16 10.10
C ARG A 18 -4.97 -14.04 10.10
N PRO A 19 -5.59 -14.36 11.26
CA PRO A 19 -6.84 -15.11 11.28
C PRO A 19 -7.95 -14.47 10.46
N ALA A 20 -8.09 -13.14 10.49
CA ALA A 20 -9.11 -12.43 9.72
C ALA A 20 -8.70 -12.13 8.26
N CYS A 21 -7.45 -12.42 7.88
CA CYS A 21 -6.83 -11.99 6.63
C CYS A 21 -6.88 -10.47 6.41
N ARG A 22 -6.49 -9.67 7.41
CA ARG A 22 -6.54 -8.19 7.38
C ARG A 22 -5.27 -7.57 7.94
N VAL A 23 -5.06 -6.30 7.64
CA VAL A 23 -4.09 -5.46 8.36
C VAL A 23 -4.79 -4.25 8.95
N ILE A 24 -4.30 -3.76 10.07
CA ILE A 24 -4.88 -2.64 10.83
C ILE A 24 -3.84 -1.54 10.92
N HIS A 25 -4.16 -0.36 10.42
CA HIS A 25 -3.31 0.82 10.55
C HIS A 25 -3.35 1.35 11.98
N ILE A 26 -2.24 1.28 12.70
CA ILE A 26 -2.13 1.54 14.14
C ILE A 26 -2.54 2.97 14.49
N GLY A 27 -2.18 3.95 13.64
CA GLY A 27 -2.46 5.37 13.91
C GLY A 27 -3.91 5.80 13.67
N THR A 28 -4.69 5.04 12.90
CA THR A 28 -6.05 5.44 12.48
C THR A 28 -7.12 4.41 12.82
N GLY A 29 -6.72 3.19 13.19
CA GLY A 29 -7.61 2.05 13.33
C GLY A 29 -8.21 1.55 12.02
N CYS A 30 -7.77 2.08 10.86
CA CYS A 30 -8.29 1.67 9.57
C CYS A 30 -7.92 0.22 9.27
N VAL A 31 -8.91 -0.60 8.95
CA VAL A 31 -8.76 -2.01 8.59
C VAL A 31 -8.70 -2.12 7.08
N LEU A 32 -7.66 -2.78 6.58
CA LEU A 32 -7.49 -3.07 5.16
C LEU A 32 -7.63 -4.59 4.95
N SER A 33 -8.45 -4.96 3.97
CA SER A 33 -8.63 -6.35 3.53
C SER A 33 -8.60 -6.46 2.01
N SER A 34 -8.19 -7.61 1.48
CA SER A 34 -8.21 -7.90 0.06
C SER A 34 -9.65 -8.21 -0.37
N MET A 35 -10.11 -7.62 -1.47
CA MET A 35 -11.40 -7.98 -2.09
C MET A 35 -11.26 -9.04 -3.18
N ASP A 36 -10.07 -9.17 -3.76
CA ASP A 36 -9.81 -10.11 -4.85
C ASP A 36 -9.16 -11.40 -4.34
N ASP A 37 -9.76 -12.54 -4.70
CA ASP A 37 -9.11 -13.86 -4.74
C ASP A 37 -8.35 -14.06 -6.06
N SER A 38 -8.60 -13.21 -7.06
CA SER A 38 -7.89 -13.22 -8.35
C SER A 38 -6.62 -12.40 -8.27
N PHE A 39 -5.47 -13.08 -8.13
CA PHE A 39 -4.12 -12.51 -8.16
C PHE A 39 -3.70 -11.95 -9.53
N SER A 40 -4.64 -11.49 -10.36
CA SER A 40 -4.35 -10.93 -11.68
C SER A 40 -3.94 -9.46 -11.55
N PRO A 41 -2.68 -9.10 -11.85
CA PRO A 41 -2.32 -7.71 -12.12
C PRO A 41 -3.15 -7.20 -13.31
N PRO A 42 -3.64 -5.95 -13.32
CA PRO A 42 -3.14 -4.80 -12.57
C PRO A 42 -4.08 -4.22 -11.50
N ALA A 43 -5.24 -4.84 -11.23
CA ALA A 43 -6.34 -4.20 -10.48
C ALA A 43 -6.60 -4.81 -9.10
N VAL A 44 -5.55 -5.16 -8.33
CA VAL A 44 -5.77 -5.66 -6.97
C VAL A 44 -6.39 -4.57 -6.11
N MET A 45 -7.62 -4.81 -5.65
CA MET A 45 -8.36 -3.84 -4.84
C MET A 45 -8.31 -4.17 -3.35
N LEU A 46 -8.08 -3.13 -2.55
CA LEU A 46 -8.21 -3.18 -1.10
C LEU A 46 -9.53 -2.53 -0.68
N SER A 47 -10.22 -3.20 0.25
CA SER A 47 -11.30 -2.59 1.01
C SER A 47 -10.73 -1.97 2.27
N ALA A 48 -11.06 -0.71 2.52
CA ALA A 48 -10.64 0.07 3.68
C ALA A 48 -11.86 0.48 4.52
N SER A 49 -11.85 0.14 5.79
CA SER A 49 -12.93 0.49 6.73
C SER A 49 -12.37 1.15 7.99
N TRP A 50 -13.02 2.21 8.45
CA TRP A 50 -12.64 2.92 9.67
C TRP A 50 -13.45 2.44 10.88
N PRO A 51 -12.94 2.62 12.10
CA PRO A 51 -13.69 2.29 13.31
C PRO A 51 -15.06 2.99 13.33
N GLY A 52 -16.12 2.21 13.59
CA GLY A 52 -17.49 2.71 13.63
C GLY A 52 -18.14 2.93 12.25
N GLN A 53 -17.41 2.69 11.16
CA GLN A 53 -17.97 2.76 9.81
C GLN A 53 -18.77 1.48 9.50
N PRO A 54 -19.98 1.60 8.92
CA PRO A 54 -20.73 0.43 8.50
C PRO A 54 -20.07 -0.25 7.28
N GLU A 55 -20.23 -1.57 7.17
CA GLU A 55 -19.50 -2.38 6.17
C GLU A 55 -19.81 -2.00 4.71
N ASN A 56 -21.03 -1.51 4.43
CA ASN A 56 -21.44 -1.06 3.10
C ASN A 56 -20.82 0.28 2.67
N GLU A 57 -20.11 0.97 3.57
CA GLU A 57 -19.43 2.23 3.27
C GLU A 57 -17.92 2.07 3.10
N ALA A 58 -17.40 0.84 3.17
CA ALA A 58 -15.98 0.58 2.99
C ALA A 58 -15.47 1.19 1.68
N ARG A 59 -14.33 1.88 1.78
CA ARG A 59 -13.72 2.56 0.64
C ARG A 59 -12.86 1.59 -0.14
N MET A 60 -12.96 1.66 -1.46
CA MET A 60 -12.13 0.88 -2.36
C MET A 60 -10.87 1.64 -2.70
N LEU A 61 -9.71 1.02 -2.49
CA LEU A 61 -8.39 1.56 -2.79
C LEU A 61 -7.70 0.66 -3.81
N GLU A 62 -7.13 1.26 -4.84
CA GLU A 62 -6.22 0.53 -5.73
C GLU A 62 -4.94 0.16 -4.96
N GLY A 63 -4.50 -1.09 -5.07
CA GLY A 63 -3.37 -1.60 -4.30
C GLY A 63 -2.07 -0.82 -4.53
N LEU A 64 -1.85 -0.31 -5.75
CA LEU A 64 -0.66 0.48 -6.09
C LEU A 64 -0.66 1.84 -5.40
N ASP A 65 -1.80 2.52 -5.42
CA ASP A 65 -1.95 3.80 -4.75
C ASP A 65 -1.82 3.65 -3.24
N ALA A 66 -2.39 2.59 -2.67
CA ALA A 66 -2.24 2.26 -1.26
C ALA A 66 -0.76 2.03 -0.88
N ILE A 67 -0.03 1.22 -1.65
CA ILE A 67 1.41 1.00 -1.41
C ILE A 67 2.18 2.32 -1.47
N ASN A 68 1.98 3.10 -2.52
CA ASN A 68 2.70 4.37 -2.70
C ASN A 68 2.46 5.34 -1.55
N PHE A 69 1.22 5.42 -1.06
CA PHE A 69 0.86 6.22 0.09
C PHE A 69 1.52 5.71 1.38
N TYR A 70 1.32 4.44 1.73
CA TYR A 70 1.81 3.88 3.00
C TYR A 70 3.33 3.74 3.05
N MET A 71 4.00 3.60 1.92
CA MET A 71 5.46 3.65 1.87
C MET A 71 6.01 5.03 2.18
N ARG A 72 5.38 6.11 1.69
CA ARG A 72 5.78 7.48 2.04
C ARG A 72 5.62 7.72 3.53
N GLU A 73 4.52 7.25 4.08
CA GLU A 73 4.25 7.34 5.51
C GLU A 73 5.25 6.50 6.35
N ALA A 74 5.55 5.27 5.93
CA ALA A 74 6.53 4.42 6.61
C ALA A 74 7.92 5.07 6.65
N ARG A 75 8.33 5.78 5.59
CA ARG A 75 9.58 6.56 5.57
C ARG A 75 9.56 7.67 6.61
N THR A 76 8.43 8.35 6.80
CA THR A 76 8.25 9.37 7.85
C THR A 76 8.40 8.76 9.25
N TYR A 77 7.98 7.51 9.45
CA TYR A 77 8.19 6.76 10.69
C TYR A 77 9.58 6.10 10.81
N GLY A 78 10.51 6.39 9.89
CA GLY A 78 11.90 5.93 9.98
C GLY A 78 12.19 4.58 9.32
N ALA A 79 11.29 4.05 8.49
CA ALA A 79 11.56 2.82 7.75
C ALA A 79 12.72 3.02 6.75
N GLU A 80 13.70 2.12 6.78
CA GLU A 80 14.87 2.17 5.91
C GLU A 80 14.48 1.96 4.43
N ALA A 81 14.97 2.85 3.56
CA ALA A 81 14.69 2.78 2.12
C ALA A 81 15.12 1.43 1.48
N ALA A 82 16.25 0.87 1.91
CA ALA A 82 16.73 -0.42 1.41
C ALA A 82 15.80 -1.58 1.78
N SER A 83 15.23 -1.56 3.00
CA SER A 83 14.28 -2.57 3.47
C SER A 83 12.95 -2.48 2.71
N LEU A 84 12.46 -1.26 2.47
CA LEU A 84 11.26 -1.01 1.67
C LEU A 84 11.42 -1.48 0.22
N ASN A 85 12.57 -1.18 -0.42
CA ASN A 85 12.83 -1.60 -1.80
C ASN A 85 12.92 -3.13 -1.95
N ARG A 86 13.51 -3.83 -0.97
CA ARG A 86 13.52 -5.30 -0.94
C ARG A 86 12.10 -5.86 -0.82
N ALA A 87 11.28 -5.29 0.06
CA ALA A 87 9.90 -5.72 0.26
C ALA A 87 9.05 -5.52 -1.01
N ILE A 88 9.24 -4.42 -1.75
CA ILE A 88 8.59 -4.21 -3.06
C ILE A 88 9.01 -5.29 -4.05
N ALA A 89 10.30 -5.60 -4.15
CA ALA A 89 10.80 -6.61 -5.07
C ALA A 89 10.20 -8.00 -4.76
N THR A 90 10.08 -8.34 -3.47
CA THR A 90 9.41 -9.57 -3.03
C THR A 90 7.93 -9.58 -3.39
N LEU A 91 7.23 -8.45 -3.21
CA LEU A 91 5.84 -8.31 -3.59
C LEU A 91 5.64 -8.44 -5.11
N ASP A 92 6.45 -7.75 -5.91
CA ASP A 92 6.37 -7.81 -7.37
C ASP A 92 6.53 -9.25 -7.87
N HIS A 93 7.51 -9.97 -7.34
CA HIS A 93 7.70 -11.40 -7.64
C HIS A 93 6.49 -12.24 -7.23
N ALA A 94 5.95 -12.04 -6.03
CA ALA A 94 4.77 -12.75 -5.53
C ALA A 94 3.50 -12.46 -6.35
N MET A 95 3.45 -11.31 -7.02
CA MET A 95 2.36 -10.86 -7.90
C MET A 95 2.61 -11.18 -9.38
N GLY A 96 3.57 -12.05 -9.70
CA GLY A 96 3.82 -12.53 -11.07
C GLY A 96 4.90 -11.76 -11.85
N GLY A 97 5.62 -10.84 -11.22
CA GLY A 97 6.84 -10.21 -11.76
C GLY A 97 6.64 -9.23 -12.92
N VAL A 98 5.39 -8.85 -13.21
CA VAL A 98 5.02 -7.86 -14.25
C VAL A 98 4.20 -6.72 -13.63
N SER A 99 4.28 -6.55 -12.31
CA SER A 99 3.43 -5.58 -11.62
C SER A 99 3.99 -4.15 -11.76
N ALA A 100 3.10 -3.16 -11.74
CA ALA A 100 3.49 -1.76 -11.70
C ALA A 100 4.11 -1.33 -10.35
N PHE A 101 4.18 -2.22 -9.34
CA PHE A 101 4.70 -1.91 -8.00
C PHE A 101 6.21 -1.62 -8.00
N SER A 102 6.96 -2.22 -8.91
CA SER A 102 8.41 -2.03 -9.07
C SER A 102 8.80 -0.86 -9.97
N ALA A 103 7.83 -0.26 -10.68
CA ALA A 103 8.07 0.98 -11.40
C ALA A 103 8.49 2.05 -10.39
N ALA A 104 9.62 2.72 -10.66
CA ALA A 104 10.06 3.82 -9.81
C ALA A 104 8.89 4.78 -9.62
N VAL A 105 8.51 5.04 -8.36
CA VAL A 105 7.54 6.09 -8.01
C VAL A 105 8.08 7.37 -8.62
N GLN A 106 7.61 7.70 -9.82
CA GLN A 106 7.96 8.95 -10.47
C GLN A 106 7.41 10.00 -9.52
N SER A 107 8.33 10.70 -8.84
CA SER A 107 7.99 11.83 -8.02
C SER A 107 7.09 12.74 -8.85
N ARG A 108 5.83 12.82 -8.46
CA ARG A 108 4.84 13.70 -9.08
C ARG A 108 5.08 15.16 -8.64
N ASP A 109 6.26 15.49 -8.12
CA ASP A 109 6.71 16.85 -7.83
C ASP A 109 7.38 17.56 -9.03
N SER A 110 7.33 16.98 -10.22
CA SER A 110 7.73 17.69 -11.46
C SER A 110 6.71 18.74 -11.93
N PHE A 111 5.65 19.02 -11.15
CA PHE A 111 4.61 20.01 -11.49
C PHE A 111 4.63 21.25 -10.58
N MET A 112 5.81 21.82 -10.35
CA MET A 112 5.94 23.21 -9.91
C MET A 112 7.03 23.88 -10.75
N GLY A 113 6.69 24.19 -12.00
CA GLY A 113 7.42 25.17 -12.78
C GLY A 113 7.28 26.54 -12.11
N VAL A 114 8.20 26.85 -11.20
CA VAL A 114 8.38 28.21 -10.69
C VAL A 114 9.00 29.02 -11.83
N PRO A 115 8.34 30.05 -12.37
CA PRO A 115 8.96 30.91 -13.36
C PRO A 115 10.13 31.64 -12.70
N ARG A 116 11.34 31.40 -13.21
CA ARG A 116 12.50 32.23 -12.91
C ARG A 116 12.30 33.57 -13.60
N ASN A 117 11.90 34.60 -12.84
CA ASN A 117 12.02 35.98 -13.30
C ASN A 117 13.51 36.29 -13.55
N LYS A 118 13.82 36.67 -14.80
CA LYS A 118 15.01 37.45 -15.13
C LYS A 118 14.71 38.91 -14.92
#